data_AF-A0A0A2TPD2-F1
#
_entry.id   AF-A0A0A2TPD2-F1
#
_cell.length_a   1.000
_cell.length_b   1.000
_cell.length_c   1.000
_cell.angle_alpha   90.00
_cell.angle_beta   90.00
_cell.angle_gamma   90.00
#
_symmetry.space_group_name_H-M   'P 1'
#
loop_
_entity.id
_entity.type
_entity.pdbx_description
1 polymer ?
#
loop_
_entity_poly.entity_id
_entity_poly.type
_entity_poly.pdbx_seq_one_letter_code
_entity_poly.pdbx_strand_id
1 'polypeptide(L)'
;PLSRRQRLKRTGLLVATGIALHDLPEGMAIAVSQEAAPGLGLLIAFAITLHNLPEGMATTAPLRMAGIRWWKILLLNIGIAFFTPLGALAGIFALEGVQNSLAFFLALAAGAMSFLIFAELWPLSRERHPRYALLGGTIGFIFFTLIGL
;
A
#
# COMPACT_ATOMS: atom_id res chain seq x y z
N PRO A 1 18.61 22.62 4.21
CA PRO A 1 17.50 22.03 3.42
C PRO A 1 17.99 20.74 2.73
N LEU A 2 17.17 19.69 2.68
CA LEU A 2 17.54 18.44 2.00
C LEU A 2 17.67 18.66 0.49
N SER A 3 18.68 18.04 -0.14
CA SER A 3 18.77 17.98 -1.59
C SER A 3 17.58 17.22 -2.19
N ARG A 4 17.24 17.48 -3.46
CA ARG A 4 16.16 16.77 -4.16
C ARG A 4 16.32 15.24 -4.11
N ARG A 5 17.56 14.75 -4.27
CA ARG A 5 17.89 13.32 -4.18
C ARG A 5 17.60 12.75 -2.77
N GLN A 6 17.96 13.49 -1.72
CA GLN A 6 17.69 13.09 -0.34
C GLN A 6 16.19 13.08 -0.04
N ARG A 7 15.44 14.08 -0.51
CA ARG A 7 13.96 14.12 -0.40
C ARG A 7 13.31 12.90 -1.05
N LEU A 8 13.65 12.61 -2.30
CA LEU A 8 13.10 11.47 -3.04
C LEU A 8 13.43 10.12 -2.38
N LYS A 9 14.67 9.96 -1.89
CA LYS A 9 15.05 8.76 -1.13
C LYS A 9 14.22 8.63 0.15
N ARG A 10 14.04 9.73 0.90
CA ARG A 10 13.22 9.76 2.11
C ARG A 10 11.77 9.39 1.79
N THR A 11 11.16 10.03 0.79
CA THR A 11 9.79 9.74 0.35
C THR A 11 9.64 8.26 -0.01
N GLY A 12 10.53 7.70 -0.84
CA GLY A 12 10.46 6.30 -1.23
C GLY A 12 10.61 5.31 -0.07
N LEU A 13 11.48 5.62 0.91
CA LEU A 13 11.61 4.80 2.12
C LEU A 13 10.39 4.92 3.05
N LEU A 14 9.83 6.12 3.22
CA LEU A 14 8.61 6.32 4.01
C LEU A 14 7.42 5.59 3.40
N VAL A 15 7.24 5.69 2.09
CA VAL A 15 6.20 4.97 1.36
C VAL A 15 6.40 3.46 1.49
N ALA A 16 7.64 2.96 1.35
CA ALA A 16 7.97 1.55 1.56
C ALA A 16 7.63 1.05 2.98
N THR A 17 7.98 1.81 4.01
CA THR A 17 7.65 1.45 5.40
C THR A 17 6.14 1.50 5.64
N GLY A 18 5.46 2.52 5.11
CA GLY A 18 4.03 2.66 5.27
C GLY A 18 3.25 1.51 4.63
N ILE A 19 3.63 1.12 3.40
CA ILE A 19 3.03 -0.03 2.70
C ILE A 19 3.32 -1.33 3.46
N ALA A 20 4.56 -1.59 3.89
CA ALA A 20 4.86 -2.79 4.69
C ALA A 20 3.98 -2.93 5.94
N LEU A 21 3.67 -1.82 6.62
CA LEU A 21 2.77 -1.84 7.77
C LEU A 21 1.29 -1.96 7.38
N HIS A 22 0.91 -1.51 6.19
CA HIS A 22 -0.44 -1.61 5.63
C HIS A 22 -0.78 -3.04 5.15
N ASP A 23 0.20 -3.73 4.55
CA ASP A 23 0.08 -5.12 4.09
C ASP A 23 -0.26 -6.11 5.22
N LEU A 24 0.09 -5.79 6.48
CA LEU A 24 -0.24 -6.65 7.62
C LEU A 24 -1.77 -6.78 7.81
N PRO A 25 -2.53 -5.67 8.02
CA PRO A 25 -3.99 -5.69 8.02
C PRO A 25 -4.62 -6.32 6.76
N GLU A 26 -4.06 -6.08 5.58
CA GLU A 26 -4.55 -6.71 4.33
C GLU A 26 -4.42 -8.24 4.38
N GLY A 27 -3.26 -8.73 4.80
CA GLY A 27 -3.02 -10.14 5.04
C GLY A 27 -4.01 -10.73 6.04
N MET A 28 -4.23 -10.05 7.17
CA MET A 28 -5.18 -10.49 8.20
C MET A 28 -6.61 -10.56 7.63
N ALA A 29 -6.99 -9.63 6.76
CA ALA A 29 -8.28 -9.63 6.09
C ALA A 29 -8.47 -10.87 5.18
N ILE A 30 -7.42 -11.40 4.55
CA ILE A 30 -7.47 -12.67 3.79
C ILE A 30 -7.91 -13.82 4.71
N ALA A 31 -7.27 -13.94 5.88
CA ALA A 31 -7.55 -15.01 6.84
C ALA A 31 -8.97 -14.93 7.40
N VAL A 32 -9.38 -13.75 7.88
CA VAL A 32 -10.74 -13.51 8.41
C VAL A 32 -11.81 -13.76 7.33
N SER A 33 -11.55 -13.34 6.09
CA SER A 33 -12.49 -13.55 4.99
C SER A 33 -12.66 -15.04 4.65
N GLN A 34 -11.58 -15.83 4.72
CA GLN A 34 -11.66 -17.28 4.50
C GLN A 34 -12.47 -17.99 5.59
N GLU A 35 -12.36 -17.53 6.84
CA GLU A 35 -13.16 -18.02 7.96
C GLU A 35 -14.65 -17.67 7.76
N ALA A 36 -14.93 -16.44 7.31
CA ALA A 36 -16.29 -15.96 7.10
C ALA A 36 -17.05 -16.75 6.02
N ALA A 37 -16.38 -17.11 4.91
CA ALA A 37 -16.95 -17.97 3.88
C ALA A 37 -15.87 -18.74 3.10
N PRO A 38 -16.04 -20.06 2.86
CA PRO A 38 -15.11 -20.84 2.05
C PRO A 38 -14.89 -20.22 0.67
N GLY A 39 -13.62 -19.94 0.33
CA GLY A 39 -13.23 -19.39 -0.97
C GLY A 39 -13.23 -17.86 -1.05
N LEU A 40 -13.82 -17.17 -0.08
CA LEU A 40 -13.78 -15.71 -0.04
C LEU A 40 -12.36 -15.19 0.21
N GLY A 41 -11.57 -15.85 1.06
CA GLY A 41 -10.17 -15.46 1.28
C GLY A 41 -9.33 -15.52 0.01
N LEU A 42 -9.55 -16.52 -0.85
CA LEU A 42 -8.86 -16.60 -2.15
C LEU A 42 -9.23 -15.43 -3.07
N LEU A 43 -10.52 -15.09 -3.13
CA LEU A 43 -11.00 -13.93 -3.89
C LEU A 43 -10.34 -12.62 -3.39
N ILE A 44 -10.29 -12.43 -2.06
CA ILE A 44 -9.66 -11.27 -1.44
C ILE A 44 -8.15 -11.23 -1.70
N ALA A 45 -7.46 -12.38 -1.64
CA ALA A 45 -6.04 -12.46 -1.96
C ALA A 45 -5.74 -12.05 -3.42
N PHE A 46 -6.59 -12.43 -4.37
CA PHE A 46 -6.48 -11.98 -5.77
C PHE A 46 -6.72 -10.48 -5.90
N ALA A 47 -7.71 -9.93 -5.19
CA ALA A 47 -7.99 -8.49 -5.19
C ALA A 47 -6.80 -7.68 -4.62
N ILE A 48 -6.23 -8.11 -3.49
CA ILE A 48 -5.04 -7.51 -2.88
C ILE A 48 -3.84 -7.60 -3.83
N THR A 49 -3.65 -8.72 -4.52
CA THR A 49 -2.56 -8.83 -5.52
C THR A 49 -2.64 -7.74 -6.59
N LEU A 50 -3.84 -7.41 -7.07
CA LEU A 50 -4.04 -6.32 -8.02
C LEU A 50 -3.85 -4.93 -7.39
N HIS A 51 -4.18 -4.78 -6.10
CA HIS A 51 -3.99 -3.55 -5.32
C HIS A 51 -2.50 -3.23 -5.08
N ASN A 52 -1.68 -4.25 -4.77
CA ASN A 52 -0.28 -4.04 -4.38
C ASN A 52 0.61 -3.71 -5.60
N LEU A 53 0.11 -3.89 -6.83
CA LEU A 53 0.81 -3.48 -8.04
C LEU A 53 1.00 -1.94 -8.09
N PRO A 54 -0.06 -1.11 -7.98
CA PRO A 54 0.05 0.34 -7.76
C PRO A 54 0.97 0.73 -6.60
N GLU A 55 0.91 0.04 -5.47
CA GLU A 55 1.73 0.33 -4.30
C GLU A 55 3.23 0.09 -4.56
N GLY A 56 3.55 -1.02 -5.21
CA GLY A 56 4.91 -1.31 -5.66
C GLY A 56 5.44 -0.26 -6.65
N MET A 57 4.57 0.35 -7.46
CA MET A 57 4.95 1.51 -8.30
C MET A 57 5.22 2.76 -7.44
N ALA A 58 4.39 3.00 -6.42
CA ALA A 58 4.51 4.14 -5.52
C ALA A 58 5.81 4.13 -4.69
N THR A 59 6.32 2.96 -4.29
CA THR A 59 7.66 2.82 -3.68
C THR A 59 8.78 2.99 -4.71
N THR A 60 8.61 2.39 -5.88
CA THR A 60 9.67 2.29 -6.90
C THR A 60 10.02 3.62 -7.53
N ALA A 61 9.01 4.41 -7.90
CA ALA A 61 9.19 5.68 -8.61
C ALA A 61 10.13 6.67 -7.88
N PRO A 62 9.88 7.07 -6.61
CA PRO A 62 10.75 7.99 -5.88
C PRO A 62 12.16 7.44 -5.67
N LEU A 63 12.31 6.14 -5.36
CA LEU A 63 13.63 5.53 -5.16
C LEU A 63 14.45 5.50 -6.45
N ARG A 64 13.80 5.19 -7.58
CA ARG A 64 14.46 5.21 -8.89
C ARG A 64 14.86 6.63 -9.28
N MET A 65 14.00 7.61 -9.06
CA MET A 65 14.30 9.04 -9.27
C MET A 65 15.43 9.55 -8.36
N ALA A 66 15.60 8.96 -7.17
CA ALA A 66 16.73 9.23 -6.26
C ALA A 66 18.05 8.56 -6.70
N GLY A 67 18.04 7.81 -7.81
CA GLY A 67 19.21 7.10 -8.34
C GLY A 67 19.55 5.80 -7.62
N ILE A 68 18.59 5.19 -6.91
CA ILE A 68 18.79 3.86 -6.34
C ILE A 68 18.80 2.81 -7.47
N ARG A 69 19.69 1.82 -7.36
CA ARG A 69 19.83 0.74 -8.36
C ARG A 69 18.58 -0.15 -8.34
N TRP A 70 18.11 -0.57 -9.51
CA TRP A 70 16.86 -1.33 -9.68
C TRP A 70 16.78 -2.59 -8.80
N TRP A 71 17.87 -3.35 -8.69
CA TRP A 71 17.88 -4.59 -7.90
C TRP A 71 17.67 -4.33 -6.40
N LYS A 72 18.11 -3.17 -5.87
CA LYS A 72 17.88 -2.80 -4.47
C LYS A 72 16.41 -2.51 -4.23
N ILE A 73 15.76 -1.87 -5.20
CA ILE A 73 14.33 -1.55 -5.14
C ILE A 73 13.52 -2.85 -5.25
N LEU A 74 13.92 -3.76 -6.14
CA LEU A 74 13.30 -5.08 -6.26
C LEU A 74 13.40 -5.87 -4.94
N LEU A 75 14.58 -5.97 -4.33
CA LEU A 75 14.75 -6.64 -3.04
C LEU A 75 13.91 -5.99 -1.94
N LEU A 76 13.83 -4.66 -1.92
CA LEU A 76 12.98 -3.93 -0.99
C LEU A 76 11.51 -4.32 -1.18
N ASN A 77 10.99 -4.29 -2.40
CA ASN A 77 9.59 -4.62 -2.68
C ASN A 77 9.27 -6.10 -2.42
N ILE A 78 10.21 -7.02 -2.69
CA ILE A 78 10.08 -8.42 -2.29
C ILE A 78 9.96 -8.51 -0.76
N GLY A 79 10.80 -7.77 -0.03
CA GLY A 79 10.74 -7.69 1.44
C GLY A 79 9.40 -7.16 1.94
N ILE A 80 8.85 -6.13 1.30
CA ILE A 80 7.52 -5.57 1.61
C ILE A 80 6.43 -6.61 1.35
N ALA A 81 6.48 -7.29 0.20
CA ALA A 81 5.47 -8.28 -0.18
C ALA A 81 5.35 -9.47 0.79
N PHE A 82 6.36 -9.72 1.65
CA PHE A 82 6.26 -10.72 2.72
C PHE A 82 5.33 -10.30 3.88
N PHE A 83 5.03 -9.01 4.04
CA PHE A 83 4.14 -8.55 5.11
C PHE A 83 2.70 -9.03 4.91
N THR A 84 2.21 -9.12 3.67
CA THR A 84 0.88 -9.68 3.38
C THR A 84 0.72 -11.14 3.87
N PRO A 85 1.58 -12.11 3.49
CA PRO A 85 1.48 -13.47 4.02
C PRO A 85 1.77 -13.56 5.52
N LEU A 86 2.63 -12.70 6.08
CA LEU A 86 2.81 -12.62 7.54
C LEU A 86 1.53 -12.16 8.24
N GLY A 87 0.83 -11.17 7.69
CA GLY A 87 -0.46 -10.72 8.15
C GLY A 87 -1.51 -11.83 8.09
N ALA A 88 -1.55 -12.60 6.99
CA ALA A 88 -2.46 -13.74 6.87
C ALA A 88 -2.18 -14.82 7.91
N LEU A 89 -0.90 -15.15 8.15
CA LEU A 89 -0.51 -16.09 9.21
C LEU A 89 -0.92 -15.56 10.59
N ALA A 90 -0.63 -14.30 10.89
CA ALA A 90 -1.05 -13.68 12.15
C ALA A 90 -2.58 -13.69 12.30
N GLY A 91 -3.31 -13.43 11.21
CA GLY A 91 -4.76 -13.50 11.14
C GLY A 91 -5.28 -14.89 11.53
N ILE A 92 -4.68 -15.96 11.01
CA ILE A 92 -5.04 -17.36 11.33
C ILE A 92 -4.82 -17.68 12.82
N PHE A 93 -3.69 -17.26 13.41
CA PHE A 93 -3.37 -17.59 14.81
C PHE A 93 -4.10 -16.72 15.84
N ALA A 94 -4.61 -15.56 15.44
CA ALA A 94 -5.23 -14.59 16.33
C ALA A 94 -6.70 -14.29 15.98
N LEU A 95 -7.39 -15.18 15.25
CA LEU A 95 -8.75 -14.95 14.70
C LEU A 95 -9.72 -14.26 15.68
N GLU A 96 -9.90 -14.79 16.90
CA GLU A 96 -10.82 -14.19 17.89
C GLU A 96 -10.41 -12.77 18.35
N GLY A 97 -9.12 -12.53 18.57
CA GLY A 97 -8.61 -11.20 18.94
C GLY A 97 -8.60 -10.22 17.77
N VAL A 98 -8.37 -10.76 16.56
CA VAL A 98 -8.33 -10.01 15.32
C VAL A 98 -9.72 -9.58 14.91
N GLN A 99 -10.74 -10.42 14.95
CA GLN A 99 -12.11 -10.01 14.61
C GLN A 99 -12.58 -8.81 15.45
N ASN A 100 -12.28 -8.83 16.75
CA ASN A 100 -12.60 -7.73 17.67
C ASN A 100 -11.75 -6.47 17.44
N SER A 101 -10.53 -6.61 16.92
CA SER A 101 -9.58 -5.52 16.69
C SER A 101 -9.44 -5.12 15.22
N LEU A 102 -10.14 -5.79 14.31
CA LEU A 102 -9.98 -5.65 12.86
C LEU A 102 -10.33 -4.23 12.43
N ALA A 103 -11.43 -3.70 12.98
CA ALA A 103 -11.84 -2.32 12.74
C ALA A 103 -10.74 -1.31 13.13
N PHE A 104 -10.03 -1.55 14.24
CA PHE A 104 -8.92 -0.70 14.66
C PHE A 104 -7.75 -0.77 13.67
N PHE A 105 -7.34 -1.97 13.28
CA PHE A 105 -6.23 -2.15 12.33
C PHE A 105 -6.56 -1.59 10.94
N LEU A 106 -7.79 -1.78 10.46
CA LEU A 106 -8.27 -1.19 9.21
C LEU A 106 -8.31 0.35 9.28
N ALA A 107 -8.78 0.92 10.39
CA ALA A 107 -8.79 2.38 10.57
C ALA A 107 -7.36 2.95 10.64
N LEU A 108 -6.44 2.27 11.34
CA LEU A 108 -5.03 2.63 11.40
C LEU A 108 -4.38 2.59 10.01
N ALA A 109 -4.63 1.52 9.26
CA ALA A 109 -4.21 1.35 7.88
C ALA A 109 -4.73 2.47 6.96
N ALA A 110 -6.02 2.78 7.04
CA ALA A 110 -6.64 3.87 6.26
C ALA A 110 -6.01 5.24 6.59
N GLY A 111 -5.73 5.51 7.86
CA GLY A 111 -5.04 6.72 8.30
C GLY A 111 -3.61 6.82 7.76
N ALA A 112 -2.85 5.72 7.84
CA ALA A 112 -1.48 5.65 7.31
C ALA A 112 -1.45 5.91 5.80
N MET A 113 -2.31 5.24 5.04
CA MET A 113 -2.39 5.42 3.58
C MET A 113 -2.85 6.82 3.19
N SER A 114 -3.80 7.41 3.93
CA SER A 114 -4.19 8.81 3.74
C SER A 114 -3.01 9.75 3.92
N PHE A 115 -2.20 9.57 4.97
CA PHE A 115 -0.97 10.35 5.17
C PHE A 115 0.01 10.17 4.00
N LEU A 116 0.31 8.94 3.59
CA LEU A 116 1.23 8.69 2.47
C LEU A 116 0.75 9.34 1.17
N ILE A 117 -0.54 9.24 0.87
CA ILE A 117 -1.13 9.83 -0.33
C ILE A 117 -1.01 11.36 -0.29
N PHE A 118 -1.51 12.01 0.76
CA PHE A 118 -1.61 13.47 0.79
C PHE A 118 -0.29 14.18 1.13
N ALA A 119 0.54 13.60 2.00
CA ALA A 119 1.78 14.23 2.45
C ALA A 119 2.98 13.93 1.55
N GLU A 120 2.99 12.77 0.87
CA GLU A 120 4.17 12.31 0.12
C GLU A 120 3.87 12.12 -1.37
N LEU A 121 2.90 11.29 -1.76
CA LEU A 121 2.66 10.94 -3.17
C LEU A 121 2.02 12.07 -3.99
N TRP A 122 1.00 12.73 -3.46
CA TRP A 122 0.29 13.81 -4.15
C TRP A 122 1.20 15.01 -4.42
N PRO A 123 1.98 15.54 -3.45
CA PRO A 123 2.95 16.59 -3.72
C PRO A 123 4.01 16.16 -4.74
N LEU A 124 4.51 14.93 -4.63
CA LEU A 124 5.51 14.39 -5.55
C LEU A 124 4.98 14.32 -7.00
N SER A 125 3.75 13.86 -7.20
CA SER A 125 3.13 13.74 -8.53
C SER A 125 3.04 15.09 -9.26
N ARG A 126 2.89 16.19 -8.50
CA ARG A 126 2.73 17.54 -9.02
C ARG A 126 4.05 18.25 -9.35
N GLU A 127 5.21 17.75 -8.90
CA GLU A 127 6.50 18.42 -9.08
C GLU A 127 6.86 18.69 -10.55
N ARG A 128 6.52 17.77 -11.47
CA ARG A 128 6.85 17.90 -12.90
C ARG A 128 5.66 18.22 -13.78
N HIS A 129 4.51 17.61 -13.49
CA HIS A 129 3.38 17.55 -14.40
C HIS A 129 2.04 17.73 -13.67
N PRO A 130 1.75 18.92 -13.12
CA PRO A 130 0.60 19.15 -12.26
C PRO A 130 -0.76 18.87 -12.95
N ARG A 131 -0.86 19.10 -14.27
CA ARG A 131 -2.08 18.79 -15.05
C ARG A 131 -2.33 17.28 -15.14
N TYR A 132 -1.28 16.49 -15.40
CA TYR A 132 -1.39 15.03 -15.45
C TYR A 132 -1.66 14.43 -14.06
N ALA A 133 -1.06 14.99 -13.01
CA ALA A 133 -1.36 14.61 -11.63
C ALA A 133 -2.86 14.80 -11.30
N LEU A 134 -3.42 15.96 -11.67
CA LEU A 134 -4.84 16.25 -11.46
C LEU A 134 -5.75 15.31 -12.26
N LEU A 135 -5.45 15.12 -13.55
CA LEU A 135 -6.19 14.21 -14.43
C LEU A 135 -6.16 12.78 -13.90
N GLY A 136 -4.98 12.25 -13.59
CA GLY A 136 -4.82 10.90 -13.05
C GLY A 136 -5.55 10.71 -11.72
N GLY A 137 -5.44 11.66 -10.80
CA GLY A 137 -6.16 11.62 -9.52
C GLY A 137 -7.68 11.66 -9.70
N THR A 138 -8.18 12.51 -10.59
CA THR A 138 -9.63 12.65 -10.85
C THR A 138 -10.20 11.40 -11.51
N ILE A 139 -9.52 10.89 -12.55
CA ILE A 139 -9.93 9.66 -13.25
C ILE A 139 -9.93 8.48 -12.28
N GLY A 140 -8.86 8.32 -11.49
CA GLY A 140 -8.77 7.26 -10.49
C GLY A 140 -9.90 7.34 -9.46
N PHE A 141 -10.16 8.54 -8.92
CA PHE A 141 -11.24 8.73 -7.95
C PHE A 141 -12.62 8.38 -8.52
N ILE A 142 -12.95 8.84 -9.73
CA ILE A 142 -14.22 8.51 -10.39
C ILE A 142 -14.31 7.01 -10.65
N PHE A 143 -13.26 6.38 -11.18
CA PHE A 143 -13.23 4.95 -11.47
C PHE A 143 -13.51 4.10 -10.23
N PHE A 144 -12.82 4.36 -9.11
CA PHE A 144 -13.04 3.61 -7.87
C PHE A 144 -14.39 3.93 -7.22
N THR A 145 -14.90 5.15 -7.37
CA THR A 145 -16.26 5.49 -6.92
C THR A 145 -17.30 4.67 -7.68
N LEU A 146 -17.16 4.51 -9.00
CA LEU A 146 -18.08 3.72 -9.82
C LEU A 146 -18.01 2.22 -9.53
N ILE A 147 -16.84 1.70 -9.13
CA ILE A 147 -16.70 0.30 -8.70
C ILE A 147 -17.33 0.08 -7.31
N GLY A 148 -17.31 1.10 -6.45
CA GLY A 148 -17.83 1.01 -5.08
C GLY A 148 -19.33 1.27 -4.93
N LEU A 149 -20.02 1.75 -5.98
CA LEU A 149 -21.47 1.94 -6.04
C LEU A 149 -22.19 0.67 -6.49
#